data_AF-A0A523YJP8-F1
#
_entry.id   AF-A0A523YJP8-F1
#
_cell.length_a   1.000
_cell.length_b   1.000
_cell.length_c   1.000
_cell.angle_alpha   90.00
_cell.angle_beta   90.00
_cell.angle_gamma   90.00
#
_symmetry.space_group_name_H-M   'P 1'
#
loop_
_entity.id
_entity.type
_entity.pdbx_description
1 polymer ?
#
loop_
_entity_poly.entity_id
_entity_poly.type
_entity_poly.pdbx_seq_one_letter_code
_entity_poly.pdbx_strand_id
1 'polypeptide(L)'
;MINGLYNLTVEAVPFPFENDTTNNNATKFVTVVDTIAPGTPTGLSVDLVATGNALNVSWDRNPEADLTFYNIYRSMDAITYARLTQVRAWTEYYADTEVVNGLTYFYRISAEDFVPNESPWTIAVANSPDFDTDGDGTGDQSDYDDDNDGVPDIMDEFPLDPSEWVDTDGDGVGDNADLDDDDDGVPDIEDDFPRNPFEYEDTDGDGIGDNTDMDDDNDGIPDENDAFPKDPNEWEDTDGDGIGDNADLDDDDDGVPDGEDAFPKNPNEYQDTDGDGIGDNLDDDDDNDEVLDEDDDFPKDYTEWTDTDGDGVGDETDTDDDNDGIDDAEDEFPKNPDEYQDFDGDGIGDNLDTDDDGDGVLDEDDAFPYDPTETDDTDGDGIGDNADLDDDNDGVVDTMDEFPKNPSEWEDTDGDGIGDNSDPDDDGDGVLDFQDAFPKDDQEWKDTDGDGTGDNADDDWDGDGVPNTSDRFPLNPFEYIDTDNDGVGDNADVDADGDGIPDYEEAIPPKVEDLTPILVIVVIVLMIIILISMFVMGRPKPEVEGIGSVEVESPPPPEE
;
A
#
# COMPACT_ATOMS: atom_id res chain seq x y z
N MET A 1 -92.70 -60.90 -76.14
CA MET A 1 -93.44 -61.02 -77.43
C MET A 1 -93.05 -59.85 -78.32
N ILE A 2 -92.14 -60.07 -79.28
CA ILE A 2 -91.83 -59.07 -80.31
C ILE A 2 -92.46 -59.56 -81.62
N ASN A 3 -93.40 -58.79 -82.17
CA ASN A 3 -94.01 -59.05 -83.47
C ASN A 3 -93.05 -58.57 -84.57
N GLY A 4 -92.32 -59.49 -85.19
CA GLY A 4 -91.60 -59.24 -86.44
C GLY A 4 -92.45 -59.65 -87.65
N LEU A 5 -92.73 -58.70 -88.55
CA LEU A 5 -93.38 -58.96 -89.85
C LEU A 5 -92.36 -59.55 -90.83
N TYR A 6 -92.58 -60.77 -91.29
CA TYR A 6 -91.88 -61.34 -92.45
C TYR A 6 -92.89 -61.56 -93.59
N ASN A 7 -92.61 -60.99 -94.76
CA ASN A 7 -93.40 -61.21 -95.97
C ASN A 7 -92.90 -62.47 -96.70
N LEU A 8 -93.73 -63.50 -96.79
CA LEU A 8 -93.49 -64.67 -97.63
C LEU A 8 -94.48 -64.67 -98.81
N THR A 9 -93.96 -64.56 -100.03
CA THR A 9 -94.78 -64.65 -101.25
C THR A 9 -94.83 -66.11 -101.71
N VAL A 10 -96.02 -66.70 -101.80
CA VAL A 10 -96.23 -68.05 -102.36
C VAL A 10 -96.93 -67.90 -103.72
N GLU A 11 -96.25 -68.30 -104.80
CA GLU A 11 -96.83 -68.38 -106.15
C GLU A 11 -97.68 -69.64 -106.31
N ALA A 12 -98.93 -69.49 -106.74
CA ALA A 12 -99.81 -70.61 -107.10
C ALA A 12 -99.65 -70.98 -108.58
N VAL A 13 -99.48 -72.28 -108.87
CA VAL A 13 -99.48 -72.82 -110.25
C VAL A 13 -100.84 -73.51 -110.49
N PRO A 14 -101.71 -73.04 -111.43
CA PRO A 14 -103.00 -73.67 -111.68
C PRO A 14 -102.99 -74.59 -112.92
N PHE A 15 -103.73 -75.70 -112.85
CA PHE A 15 -104.15 -76.55 -113.98
C PHE A 15 -105.52 -77.20 -113.66
N PRO A 16 -106.35 -77.56 -114.66
CA PRO A 16 -107.49 -76.73 -115.05
C PRO A 16 -108.81 -77.46 -114.86
N PHE A 17 -109.81 -76.78 -114.29
CA PHE A 17 -111.20 -76.74 -114.77
C PHE A 17 -112.00 -75.75 -113.88
N GLU A 18 -112.52 -74.71 -114.53
CA GLU A 18 -113.59 -73.77 -114.12
C GLU A 18 -113.39 -72.82 -112.89
N ASN A 19 -112.93 -71.61 -113.21
CA ASN A 19 -113.33 -70.26 -112.74
C ASN A 19 -113.81 -70.02 -111.28
N ASP A 20 -112.80 -69.88 -110.40
CA ASP A 20 -112.49 -68.81 -109.41
C ASP A 20 -113.48 -67.60 -109.30
N THR A 21 -113.90 -67.09 -108.13
CA THR A 21 -113.05 -66.36 -107.16
C THR A 21 -113.64 -66.32 -105.74
N THR A 22 -113.11 -67.13 -104.83
CA THR A 22 -113.24 -66.95 -103.37
C THR A 22 -111.86 -67.05 -102.72
N ASN A 23 -111.29 -65.90 -102.32
CA ASN A 23 -110.04 -65.86 -101.57
C ASN A 23 -110.27 -66.39 -100.15
N ASN A 24 -109.70 -67.56 -99.89
CA ASN A 24 -109.56 -68.18 -98.57
C ASN A 24 -108.29 -67.65 -97.90
N ASN A 25 -108.41 -66.74 -96.94
CA ASN A 25 -107.31 -66.40 -96.04
C ASN A 25 -107.39 -67.29 -94.79
N ALA A 26 -106.43 -68.20 -94.64
CA ALA A 26 -106.18 -68.92 -93.40
C ALA A 26 -105.00 -68.28 -92.67
N THR A 27 -105.21 -67.80 -91.44
CA THR A 27 -104.15 -67.30 -90.57
C THR A 27 -103.58 -68.46 -89.77
N LYS A 28 -102.29 -68.79 -89.97
CA LYS A 28 -101.56 -69.77 -89.15
C LYS A 28 -100.64 -69.00 -88.19
N PHE A 29 -100.91 -69.08 -86.89
CA PHE A 29 -100.00 -68.56 -85.87
C PHE A 29 -98.81 -69.52 -85.77
N VAL A 30 -97.59 -69.01 -86.00
CA VAL A 30 -96.35 -69.72 -85.73
C VAL A 30 -95.79 -69.16 -84.43
N THR A 31 -95.79 -69.96 -83.37
CA THR A 31 -94.97 -69.70 -82.18
C THR A 31 -93.54 -70.10 -82.52
N VAL A 32 -92.68 -69.12 -82.74
CA VAL A 32 -91.22 -69.34 -82.75
C VAL A 32 -90.81 -69.36 -81.28
N VAL A 33 -90.29 -70.50 -80.81
CA VAL A 33 -89.67 -70.59 -79.48
C VAL A 33 -88.26 -70.04 -79.65
N ASP A 34 -87.90 -69.08 -78.82
CA ASP A 34 -86.54 -68.58 -78.75
C ASP A 34 -85.65 -69.64 -78.11
N THR A 35 -84.54 -69.97 -78.76
CA THR A 35 -83.59 -70.99 -78.34
C THR A 35 -82.15 -70.50 -78.44
N ILE A 36 -81.94 -69.19 -78.65
CA ILE A 36 -80.62 -68.61 -78.85
C ILE A 36 -80.25 -67.86 -77.58
N ALA A 37 -79.26 -68.37 -76.85
CA ALA A 37 -78.72 -67.67 -75.70
C ALA A 37 -78.04 -66.35 -76.10
N PRO A 38 -77.99 -65.35 -75.20
CA PRO A 38 -77.16 -64.17 -75.37
C PRO A 38 -75.67 -64.53 -75.56
N GLY A 39 -74.90 -63.60 -76.11
CA GLY A 39 -73.44 -63.71 -76.13
C GLY A 39 -72.85 -63.78 -74.72
N THR A 40 -71.69 -64.41 -74.59
CA THR A 40 -70.93 -64.41 -73.33
C THR A 40 -70.54 -62.98 -72.96
N PRO A 41 -70.79 -62.54 -71.71
CA PRO A 41 -70.34 -61.23 -71.23
C PRO A 41 -68.83 -61.02 -71.44
N THR A 42 -68.39 -59.77 -71.57
CA THR A 42 -66.96 -59.41 -71.72
C THR A 42 -66.53 -58.45 -70.63
N GLY A 43 -65.22 -58.16 -70.54
CA GLY A 43 -64.70 -57.14 -69.62
C GLY A 43 -64.88 -57.45 -68.14
N LEU A 44 -64.95 -58.74 -67.76
CA LEU A 44 -65.02 -59.11 -66.34
C LEU A 44 -63.78 -58.60 -65.61
N SER A 45 -63.98 -57.74 -64.60
CA SER A 45 -62.97 -57.33 -63.62
C SER A 45 -63.44 -57.68 -62.21
N VAL A 46 -62.47 -57.90 -61.32
CA VAL A 46 -62.71 -58.12 -59.89
C VAL A 46 -61.70 -57.25 -59.17
N ASP A 47 -62.15 -56.12 -58.68
CA ASP A 47 -61.29 -55.09 -58.10
C ASP A 47 -61.41 -55.11 -56.56
N LEU A 48 -60.30 -54.78 -55.88
CA LEU A 48 -60.29 -54.58 -54.42
C LEU A 48 -61.22 -53.42 -54.05
N VAL A 49 -61.74 -53.49 -52.82
CA VAL A 49 -62.42 -52.37 -52.18
C VAL A 49 -61.55 -52.00 -50.99
N ALA A 50 -61.17 -50.72 -50.87
CA ALA A 50 -60.21 -50.23 -49.88
C ALA A 50 -60.43 -50.72 -48.43
N THR A 51 -61.67 -51.00 -48.03
CA THR A 51 -61.98 -51.53 -46.69
C THR A 51 -61.66 -53.02 -46.51
N GLY A 52 -61.10 -53.67 -47.53
CA GLY A 52 -60.74 -55.09 -47.64
C GLY A 52 -61.85 -56.11 -47.54
N ASN A 53 -63.00 -55.79 -46.95
CA ASN A 53 -64.08 -56.74 -46.68
C ASN A 53 -65.03 -57.03 -47.87
N ALA A 54 -64.70 -56.57 -49.07
CA ALA A 54 -65.53 -56.78 -50.25
C ALA A 54 -64.70 -56.84 -51.53
N LEU A 55 -65.24 -57.52 -52.56
CA LEU A 55 -64.71 -57.47 -53.92
C LEU A 55 -65.75 -56.88 -54.86
N ASN A 56 -65.35 -55.91 -55.68
CA ASN A 56 -66.23 -55.32 -56.68
C ASN A 56 -66.06 -56.06 -58.02
N VAL A 57 -67.07 -56.84 -58.39
CA VAL A 57 -67.11 -57.61 -59.63
C VAL A 57 -67.84 -56.79 -60.70
N SER A 58 -67.19 -56.43 -61.79
CA SER A 58 -67.78 -55.62 -62.87
C SER A 58 -67.62 -56.28 -64.24
N TRP A 59 -68.47 -55.94 -65.21
CA TRP A 59 -68.42 -56.47 -66.57
C TRP A 59 -69.04 -55.52 -67.60
N ASP A 60 -68.69 -55.70 -68.88
CA ASP A 60 -69.26 -54.92 -69.98
C ASP A 60 -70.70 -55.32 -70.29
N ARG A 61 -71.51 -54.33 -70.68
CA ARG A 61 -72.89 -54.55 -71.10
C ARG A 61 -72.99 -55.34 -72.42
N ASN A 62 -73.87 -56.33 -72.41
CA ASN A 62 -74.27 -57.12 -73.58
C ASN A 62 -75.22 -56.29 -74.49
N PRO A 63 -75.05 -56.34 -75.82
CA PRO A 63 -75.84 -55.56 -76.76
C PRO A 63 -77.24 -56.15 -77.08
N GLU A 64 -77.52 -57.38 -76.66
CA GLU A 64 -78.77 -58.09 -76.98
C GLU A 64 -80.02 -57.43 -76.36
N ALA A 65 -81.07 -57.24 -77.17
CA ALA A 65 -82.27 -56.48 -76.77
C ALA A 65 -83.23 -57.25 -75.84
N ASP A 66 -83.12 -58.57 -75.81
CA ASP A 66 -83.91 -59.51 -75.02
C ASP A 66 -83.17 -60.03 -73.78
N LEU A 67 -81.96 -59.51 -73.51
CA LEU A 67 -81.22 -59.76 -72.28
C LEU A 67 -82.07 -59.34 -71.06
N THR A 68 -82.18 -60.24 -70.09
CA THR A 68 -83.00 -60.03 -68.90
C THR A 68 -82.15 -60.01 -67.63
N PHE A 69 -81.19 -60.93 -67.50
CA PHE A 69 -80.36 -61.05 -66.30
C PHE A 69 -78.89 -61.35 -66.59
N TYR A 70 -78.05 -61.03 -65.61
CA TYR A 70 -76.71 -61.57 -65.44
C TYR A 70 -76.68 -62.49 -64.22
N ASN A 71 -76.09 -63.67 -64.36
CA ASN A 71 -75.84 -64.59 -63.25
C ASN A 71 -74.39 -64.47 -62.81
N ILE A 72 -74.17 -64.20 -61.51
CA ILE A 72 -72.84 -64.05 -60.91
C ILE A 72 -72.51 -65.37 -60.21
N TYR A 73 -71.37 -65.95 -60.54
CA TYR A 73 -70.87 -67.19 -59.96
C TYR A 73 -69.56 -66.96 -59.22
N ARG A 74 -69.38 -67.60 -58.08
CA ARG A 74 -68.15 -67.59 -57.28
C ARG A 74 -67.67 -69.00 -56.98
N SER A 75 -66.35 -69.14 -56.87
CA SER A 75 -65.65 -70.35 -56.48
C SER A 75 -64.47 -70.00 -55.57
N MET A 76 -64.06 -70.92 -54.70
CA MET A 76 -62.81 -70.84 -53.91
C MET A 76 -61.71 -71.75 -54.46
N ASP A 77 -62.02 -72.64 -55.41
CA ASP A 77 -61.11 -73.66 -55.94
C ASP A 77 -60.90 -73.54 -57.47
N ALA A 78 -61.47 -72.49 -58.08
CA ALA A 78 -61.53 -72.24 -59.52
C ALA A 78 -62.24 -73.33 -60.36
N ILE A 79 -62.79 -74.37 -59.72
CA ILE A 79 -63.37 -75.57 -60.37
C ILE A 79 -64.88 -75.63 -60.11
N THR A 80 -65.28 -75.50 -58.85
CA THR A 80 -66.66 -75.63 -58.37
C THR A 80 -67.26 -74.25 -58.16
N TYR A 81 -68.14 -73.83 -59.08
CA TYR A 81 -68.80 -72.53 -59.02
C TYR A 81 -70.22 -72.65 -58.46
N ALA A 82 -70.55 -71.80 -57.49
CA ALA A 82 -71.91 -71.60 -56.99
C ALA A 82 -72.44 -70.25 -57.49
N ARG A 83 -73.73 -70.20 -57.88
CA ARG A 83 -74.37 -68.93 -58.23
C ARG A 83 -74.61 -68.13 -56.96
N LEU A 84 -73.98 -66.97 -56.84
CA LEU A 84 -74.20 -66.04 -55.74
C LEU A 84 -75.54 -65.34 -55.87
N THR A 85 -75.74 -64.71 -57.03
CA THR A 85 -76.92 -63.87 -57.27
C THR A 85 -77.22 -63.74 -58.75
N GLN A 86 -78.35 -63.12 -59.04
CA GLN A 86 -78.80 -62.75 -60.36
C GLN A 86 -79.19 -61.27 -60.35
N VAL A 87 -78.57 -60.47 -61.23
CA VAL A 87 -78.84 -59.03 -61.36
C VAL A 87 -79.50 -58.73 -62.69
N ARG A 88 -80.20 -57.60 -62.80
CA ARG A 88 -80.93 -57.23 -64.02
C ARG A 88 -79.98 -56.75 -65.11
N ALA A 89 -80.39 -56.88 -66.38
CA ALA A 89 -79.64 -56.52 -67.58
C ALA A 89 -79.10 -55.06 -67.70
N TRP A 90 -79.42 -54.18 -66.76
CA TRP A 90 -78.87 -52.81 -66.67
C TRP A 90 -77.91 -52.62 -65.49
N THR A 91 -77.60 -53.69 -64.77
CA THR A 91 -76.61 -53.74 -63.71
C THR A 91 -75.35 -54.41 -64.26
N GLU A 92 -74.25 -53.68 -64.23
CA GLU A 92 -72.94 -54.07 -64.82
C GLU A 92 -71.88 -54.31 -63.73
N TYR A 93 -72.31 -54.39 -62.47
CA TYR A 93 -71.44 -54.66 -61.33
C TYR A 93 -72.18 -55.38 -60.20
N TYR A 94 -71.40 -56.00 -59.31
CA TYR A 94 -71.85 -56.63 -58.09
C TYR A 94 -70.74 -56.56 -57.03
N ALA A 95 -71.06 -55.99 -55.87
CA ALA A 95 -70.17 -56.03 -54.72
C ALA A 95 -70.43 -57.32 -53.93
N ASP A 96 -69.41 -58.19 -53.85
CA ASP A 96 -69.43 -59.35 -52.97
C ASP A 96 -68.87 -58.97 -51.60
N THR A 97 -69.77 -58.80 -50.64
CA THR A 97 -69.44 -58.44 -49.24
C THR A 97 -69.41 -59.67 -48.32
N GLU A 98 -69.56 -60.88 -48.86
CA GLU A 98 -69.51 -62.14 -48.10
C GLU A 98 -68.16 -62.85 -48.31
N VAL A 99 -67.11 -62.06 -48.47
CA VAL A 99 -65.72 -62.50 -48.65
C VAL A 99 -64.96 -62.36 -47.32
N VAL A 100 -63.85 -63.08 -47.19
CA VAL A 100 -62.97 -63.05 -46.02
C VAL A 100 -61.58 -62.67 -46.49
N ASN A 101 -60.97 -61.65 -45.87
CA ASN A 101 -59.65 -61.13 -46.22
C ASN A 101 -58.59 -62.25 -46.25
N GLY A 102 -57.68 -62.18 -47.22
CA GLY A 102 -56.63 -63.18 -47.46
C GLY A 102 -57.07 -64.46 -48.19
N LEU A 103 -58.36 -64.68 -48.47
CA LEU A 103 -58.82 -65.83 -49.27
C LEU A 103 -59.04 -65.47 -50.74
N THR A 104 -58.50 -66.25 -51.68
CA THR A 104 -58.73 -66.02 -53.11
C THR A 104 -60.10 -66.53 -53.57
N TYR A 105 -60.85 -65.66 -54.25
CA TYR A 105 -62.14 -65.97 -54.86
C TYR A 105 -62.07 -65.84 -56.38
N PHE A 106 -62.74 -66.75 -57.08
CA PHE A 106 -62.82 -66.78 -58.54
C PHE A 106 -64.25 -66.50 -59.01
N TYR A 107 -64.42 -65.53 -59.90
CA TYR A 107 -65.72 -65.10 -60.39
C TYR A 107 -65.92 -65.43 -61.87
N ARG A 108 -67.16 -65.75 -62.22
CA ARG A 108 -67.62 -65.90 -63.62
C ARG A 108 -69.00 -65.30 -63.78
N ILE A 109 -69.25 -64.73 -64.94
CA ILE A 109 -70.55 -64.15 -65.29
C ILE A 109 -71.16 -64.89 -66.48
N SER A 110 -72.48 -65.02 -66.51
CA SER A 110 -73.23 -65.42 -67.69
C SER A 110 -74.42 -64.49 -67.89
N ALA A 111 -74.93 -64.45 -69.12
CA ALA A 111 -76.09 -63.67 -69.52
C ALA A 111 -77.29 -64.58 -69.79
N GLU A 112 -78.49 -64.14 -69.40
CA GLU A 112 -79.75 -64.86 -69.55
C GLU A 112 -80.80 -63.96 -70.21
N ASP A 113 -81.45 -64.47 -71.26
CA ASP A 113 -82.51 -63.77 -72.00
C ASP A 113 -83.90 -63.89 -71.32
N PHE A 114 -84.93 -63.38 -71.99
CA PHE A 114 -86.33 -63.48 -71.51
C PHE A 114 -86.90 -64.91 -71.60
N VAL A 115 -86.28 -65.80 -72.36
CA VAL A 115 -86.68 -67.20 -72.57
C VAL A 115 -85.55 -68.09 -72.03
N PRO A 116 -85.37 -68.14 -70.70
CA PRO A 116 -84.12 -68.32 -69.96
C PRO A 116 -83.07 -69.23 -70.61
N ASN A 117 -82.46 -68.74 -71.70
CA ASN A 117 -81.33 -69.36 -72.35
C ASN A 117 -80.09 -68.68 -71.79
N GLU A 118 -79.22 -69.46 -71.16
CA GLU A 118 -78.00 -68.95 -70.52
C GLU A 118 -76.81 -69.04 -71.49
N SER A 119 -76.03 -67.97 -71.56
CA SER A 119 -74.78 -67.93 -72.31
C SER A 119 -73.73 -68.88 -71.71
N PRO A 120 -72.67 -69.24 -72.46
CA PRO A 120 -71.45 -69.73 -71.83
C PRO A 120 -70.91 -68.70 -70.83
N TRP A 121 -70.23 -69.18 -69.80
CA TRP A 121 -69.59 -68.36 -68.78
C TRP A 121 -68.40 -67.58 -69.35
N THR A 122 -68.11 -66.42 -68.75
CA THR A 122 -66.83 -65.73 -68.92
C THR A 122 -65.65 -66.64 -68.52
N ILE A 123 -64.44 -66.25 -68.92
CA ILE A 123 -63.22 -66.73 -68.28
C ILE A 123 -63.26 -66.30 -66.81
N ALA A 124 -62.74 -67.16 -65.93
CA ALA A 124 -62.67 -66.85 -64.51
C ALA A 124 -61.67 -65.71 -64.26
N VAL A 125 -62.05 -64.75 -63.43
CA VAL A 125 -61.15 -63.74 -62.88
C VAL A 125 -61.08 -63.96 -61.38
N ALA A 126 -59.88 -63.90 -60.82
CA ALA A 126 -59.66 -64.12 -59.40
C ALA A 126 -59.18 -62.85 -58.73
N ASN A 127 -59.60 -62.65 -57.48
CA ASN A 127 -58.97 -61.68 -56.59
C ASN A 127 -59.14 -62.14 -55.13
N SER A 128 -58.28 -61.66 -54.24
CA SER A 128 -58.36 -61.90 -52.80
C SER A 128 -58.70 -60.57 -52.12
N PRO A 129 -59.81 -60.43 -51.36
CA PRO A 129 -59.98 -59.27 -50.48
C PRO A 129 -58.75 -59.08 -49.57
N ASP A 130 -58.27 -57.85 -49.44
CA ASP A 130 -57.24 -57.44 -48.50
C ASP A 130 -57.46 -55.99 -48.10
N PHE A 131 -57.05 -55.60 -46.88
CA PHE A 131 -57.01 -54.17 -46.55
C PHE A 131 -56.02 -53.47 -47.49
N ASP A 132 -56.28 -52.21 -47.77
CA ASP A 132 -55.53 -51.34 -48.68
C ASP A 132 -55.53 -49.99 -47.96
N THR A 133 -54.69 -49.93 -46.93
CA THR A 133 -54.72 -48.93 -45.86
C THR A 133 -54.44 -47.53 -46.40
N ASP A 134 -53.55 -47.42 -47.37
CA ASP A 134 -53.21 -46.20 -48.10
C ASP A 134 -54.06 -45.94 -49.37
N GLY A 135 -54.77 -46.95 -49.88
CA GLY A 135 -55.59 -46.85 -51.08
C GLY A 135 -54.79 -46.82 -52.39
N ASP A 136 -53.55 -47.33 -52.42
CA ASP A 136 -52.71 -47.34 -53.62
C ASP A 136 -53.12 -48.45 -54.62
N GLY A 137 -53.95 -49.39 -54.17
CA GLY A 137 -54.50 -50.49 -54.95
C GLY A 137 -53.72 -51.79 -54.85
N THR A 138 -52.63 -51.81 -54.09
CA THR A 138 -52.01 -52.98 -53.49
C THR A 138 -52.73 -53.27 -52.17
N GLY A 139 -52.75 -54.53 -51.73
CA GLY A 139 -53.34 -54.85 -50.44
C GLY A 139 -52.23 -55.05 -49.42
N ASP A 140 -52.44 -54.63 -48.18
CA ASP A 140 -51.49 -54.61 -47.07
C ASP A 140 -50.59 -55.87 -47.03
N GLN A 141 -51.13 -57.09 -47.14
CA GLN A 141 -50.27 -58.31 -47.07
C GLN A 141 -49.25 -58.45 -48.21
N SER A 142 -49.45 -57.73 -49.31
CA SER A 142 -48.58 -57.70 -50.48
C SER A 142 -47.97 -56.31 -50.70
N ASP A 143 -48.34 -55.34 -49.88
CA ASP A 143 -47.65 -54.07 -49.81
C ASP A 143 -46.33 -54.24 -49.05
N TYR A 144 -45.45 -53.27 -49.22
CA TYR A 144 -44.18 -53.20 -48.49
C TYR A 144 -44.16 -52.01 -47.53
N ASP A 145 -45.19 -51.16 -47.62
CA ASP A 145 -45.40 -49.89 -46.93
C ASP A 145 -46.92 -49.66 -46.90
N ASP A 146 -47.58 -50.36 -45.97
CA ASP A 146 -49.04 -50.54 -45.89
C ASP A 146 -49.80 -49.20 -45.79
N ASP A 147 -49.21 -48.16 -45.21
CA ASP A 147 -49.82 -46.83 -45.06
C ASP A 147 -49.15 -45.71 -45.89
N ASN A 148 -48.07 -46.05 -46.60
CA ASN A 148 -47.36 -45.20 -47.57
C ASN A 148 -46.74 -43.94 -46.94
N ASP A 149 -46.30 -44.03 -45.68
CA ASP A 149 -45.57 -42.95 -44.99
C ASP A 149 -44.09 -42.86 -45.43
N GLY A 150 -43.59 -43.89 -46.11
CA GLY A 150 -42.23 -44.01 -46.63
C GLY A 150 -41.29 -44.89 -45.80
N VAL A 151 -41.76 -45.45 -44.69
CA VAL A 151 -41.05 -46.43 -43.86
C VAL A 151 -41.63 -47.83 -44.14
N PRO A 152 -40.83 -48.78 -44.62
CA PRO A 152 -41.36 -50.12 -44.91
C PRO A 152 -41.85 -50.85 -43.66
N ASP A 153 -42.91 -51.66 -43.76
CA ASP A 153 -43.56 -52.36 -42.63
C ASP A 153 -42.59 -53.16 -41.74
N ILE A 154 -41.44 -53.58 -42.28
CA ILE A 154 -40.44 -54.35 -41.54
C ILE A 154 -39.53 -53.49 -40.64
N MET A 155 -39.54 -52.17 -40.84
CA MET A 155 -38.79 -51.14 -40.11
C MET A 155 -39.73 -50.15 -39.41
N ASP A 156 -41.03 -50.33 -39.59
CA ASP A 156 -42.09 -49.49 -39.05
C ASP A 156 -42.72 -50.20 -37.83
N GLU A 157 -42.66 -49.56 -36.66
CA GLU A 157 -43.32 -50.06 -35.45
C GLU A 157 -44.85 -49.84 -35.47
N PHE A 158 -45.34 -48.96 -36.34
CA PHE A 158 -46.76 -48.67 -36.59
C PHE A 158 -47.17 -48.78 -38.07
N PRO A 159 -47.08 -49.96 -38.72
CA PRO A 159 -47.29 -50.15 -40.17
C PRO A 159 -48.66 -49.77 -40.75
N LEU A 160 -49.60 -49.29 -39.94
CA LEU A 160 -50.96 -48.93 -40.39
C LEU A 160 -51.34 -47.51 -39.98
N ASP A 161 -50.42 -46.76 -39.37
CA ASP A 161 -50.60 -45.38 -38.95
C ASP A 161 -49.59 -44.47 -39.66
N PRO A 162 -49.98 -43.80 -40.75
CA PRO A 162 -49.03 -43.04 -41.57
C PRO A 162 -48.53 -41.75 -40.89
N SER A 163 -48.86 -41.54 -39.62
CA SER A 163 -48.29 -40.48 -38.79
C SER A 163 -47.20 -40.97 -37.83
N GLU A 164 -46.98 -42.27 -37.67
CA GLU A 164 -46.07 -42.84 -36.68
C GLU A 164 -45.23 -43.97 -37.28
N TRP A 165 -43.96 -44.07 -36.92
CA TRP A 165 -43.07 -45.12 -37.46
C TRP A 165 -41.95 -45.59 -36.52
N VAL A 166 -41.58 -44.78 -35.52
CA VAL A 166 -40.63 -45.15 -34.45
C VAL A 166 -41.36 -45.08 -33.10
N ASP A 167 -41.00 -46.00 -32.21
CA ASP A 167 -41.41 -46.09 -30.80
C ASP A 167 -40.11 -46.25 -29.98
N THR A 168 -39.50 -45.14 -29.58
CA THR A 168 -38.13 -45.14 -29.04
C THR A 168 -38.06 -45.81 -27.65
N ASP A 169 -39.06 -45.61 -26.80
CA ASP A 169 -39.15 -46.20 -25.46
C ASP A 169 -39.92 -47.54 -25.41
N GLY A 170 -40.72 -47.85 -26.43
CA GLY A 170 -41.51 -49.06 -26.53
C GLY A 170 -42.80 -49.02 -25.71
N ASP A 171 -43.35 -47.84 -25.39
CA ASP A 171 -44.59 -47.70 -24.61
C ASP A 171 -45.87 -47.92 -25.45
N GLY A 172 -45.72 -47.88 -26.77
CA GLY A 172 -46.77 -48.06 -27.77
C GLY A 172 -47.44 -46.77 -28.27
N VAL A 173 -46.88 -45.61 -27.96
CA VAL A 173 -47.11 -44.31 -28.60
C VAL A 173 -45.93 -44.06 -29.55
N GLY A 174 -46.21 -43.54 -30.75
CA GLY A 174 -45.13 -43.25 -31.69
C GLY A 174 -44.48 -41.91 -31.40
N ASP A 175 -43.20 -41.79 -31.70
CA ASP A 175 -42.37 -40.59 -31.43
C ASP A 175 -43.01 -39.27 -31.92
N ASN A 176 -43.84 -39.26 -32.98
CA ASN A 176 -44.44 -37.99 -33.44
C ASN A 176 -45.62 -37.53 -32.58
N ALA A 177 -46.21 -38.45 -31.80
CA ALA A 177 -47.31 -38.20 -30.88
C ALA A 177 -46.88 -38.26 -29.41
N ASP A 178 -45.75 -38.89 -29.11
CA ASP A 178 -45.15 -38.84 -27.80
C ASP A 178 -44.66 -37.42 -27.48
N LEU A 179 -44.52 -37.13 -26.19
CA LEU A 179 -43.96 -35.89 -25.67
C LEU A 179 -42.68 -36.14 -24.88
N ASP A 180 -42.26 -37.40 -24.75
CA ASP A 180 -41.11 -37.90 -24.00
C ASP A 180 -40.66 -39.21 -24.69
N ASP A 181 -40.08 -39.07 -25.89
CA ASP A 181 -39.76 -40.14 -26.85
C ASP A 181 -38.95 -41.30 -26.21
N ASP A 182 -38.16 -41.06 -25.17
CA ASP A 182 -37.33 -42.07 -24.51
C ASP A 182 -37.69 -42.39 -23.04
N ASP A 183 -38.75 -41.76 -22.53
CA ASP A 183 -39.36 -41.99 -21.21
C ASP A 183 -38.38 -41.77 -20.03
N ASP A 184 -37.42 -40.86 -20.19
CA ASP A 184 -36.46 -40.50 -19.14
C ASP A 184 -37.02 -39.49 -18.12
N GLY A 185 -38.16 -38.87 -18.46
CA GLY A 185 -38.91 -37.93 -17.64
C GLY A 185 -38.71 -36.45 -17.99
N VAL A 186 -37.91 -36.13 -19.01
CA VAL A 186 -37.75 -34.80 -19.60
C VAL A 186 -38.52 -34.74 -20.93
N PRO A 187 -39.52 -33.85 -21.08
CA PRO A 187 -40.27 -33.79 -22.33
C PRO A 187 -39.39 -33.34 -23.51
N ASP A 188 -39.62 -33.85 -24.73
CA ASP A 188 -38.78 -33.62 -25.94
C ASP A 188 -38.48 -32.14 -26.27
N ILE A 189 -39.34 -31.22 -25.80
CA ILE A 189 -39.18 -29.77 -26.02
C ILE A 189 -38.16 -29.12 -25.07
N GLU A 190 -37.87 -29.79 -23.96
CA GLU A 190 -36.91 -29.40 -22.92
C GLU A 190 -35.71 -30.35 -22.87
N ASP A 191 -35.66 -31.35 -23.76
CA ASP A 191 -34.63 -32.37 -23.86
C ASP A 191 -33.75 -32.13 -25.10
N ASP A 192 -32.44 -31.97 -24.90
CA ASP A 192 -31.48 -31.80 -25.99
C ASP A 192 -31.15 -33.12 -26.72
N PHE A 193 -31.44 -34.27 -26.09
CA PHE A 193 -31.31 -35.62 -26.63
C PHE A 193 -32.59 -36.47 -26.47
N PRO A 194 -33.72 -36.11 -27.14
CA PRO A 194 -35.03 -36.76 -26.94
C PRO A 194 -35.12 -38.27 -27.22
N ARG A 195 -34.04 -38.94 -27.60
CA ARG A 195 -34.04 -40.38 -27.97
C ARG A 195 -32.96 -41.17 -27.26
N ASN A 196 -32.33 -40.57 -26.26
CA ASN A 196 -31.27 -41.17 -25.48
C ASN A 196 -31.60 -41.02 -23.98
N PRO A 197 -32.14 -42.05 -23.33
CA PRO A 197 -32.68 -41.96 -21.96
C PRO A 197 -31.60 -41.87 -20.87
N PHE A 198 -30.38 -41.51 -21.24
CA PHE A 198 -29.22 -41.34 -20.37
C PHE A 198 -28.63 -39.93 -20.46
N GLU A 199 -29.11 -39.09 -21.38
CA GLU A 199 -28.65 -37.72 -21.59
C GLU A 199 -29.87 -36.87 -21.89
N TYR A 200 -29.99 -35.70 -21.25
CA TYR A 200 -31.12 -34.80 -21.50
C TYR A 200 -30.72 -33.32 -21.64
N GLU A 201 -29.45 -32.99 -21.36
CA GLU A 201 -28.93 -31.62 -21.30
C GLU A 201 -27.61 -31.56 -22.09
N ASP A 202 -27.47 -30.55 -22.95
CA ASP A 202 -26.28 -30.23 -23.76
C ASP A 202 -25.94 -28.76 -23.50
N THR A 203 -25.28 -28.47 -22.38
CA THR A 203 -25.12 -27.10 -21.87
C THR A 203 -24.39 -26.18 -22.86
N ASP A 204 -23.44 -26.71 -23.63
CA ASP A 204 -22.65 -25.97 -24.62
C ASP A 204 -23.12 -26.14 -26.08
N GLY A 205 -23.98 -27.13 -26.36
CA GLY A 205 -24.50 -27.43 -27.69
C GLY A 205 -23.48 -28.11 -28.61
N ASP A 206 -22.48 -28.80 -28.09
CA ASP A 206 -21.45 -29.50 -28.87
C ASP A 206 -21.92 -30.86 -29.42
N GLY A 207 -23.02 -31.38 -28.87
CA GLY A 207 -23.66 -32.64 -29.23
C GLY A 207 -23.20 -33.85 -28.40
N ILE A 208 -22.47 -33.63 -27.32
CA ILE A 208 -22.20 -34.58 -26.23
C ILE A 208 -23.05 -34.12 -25.04
N GLY A 209 -23.77 -35.05 -24.41
CA GLY A 209 -24.60 -34.68 -23.26
C GLY A 209 -23.78 -34.55 -21.98
N ASP A 210 -24.22 -33.68 -21.08
CA ASP A 210 -23.54 -33.31 -19.84
C ASP A 210 -23.14 -34.52 -18.96
N ASN A 211 -23.87 -35.65 -18.99
CA ASN A 211 -23.47 -36.81 -18.18
C ASN A 211 -22.22 -37.52 -18.75
N THR A 212 -21.91 -37.31 -20.02
CA THR A 212 -20.76 -37.88 -20.73
C THR A 212 -19.67 -36.85 -21.01
N ASP A 213 -20.01 -35.57 -21.10
CA ASP A 213 -19.03 -34.51 -21.25
C ASP A 213 -18.13 -34.41 -20.00
N MET A 214 -16.97 -33.80 -20.18
CA MET A 214 -16.01 -33.53 -19.10
C MET A 214 -15.78 -32.03 -18.91
N ASP A 215 -16.48 -31.20 -19.67
CA ASP A 215 -16.37 -29.75 -19.79
C ASP A 215 -17.73 -29.25 -20.33
N ASP A 216 -18.77 -29.36 -19.49
CA ASP A 216 -20.19 -29.20 -19.84
C ASP A 216 -20.50 -27.83 -20.51
N ASP A 217 -19.74 -26.78 -20.20
CA ASP A 217 -19.91 -25.44 -20.78
C ASP A 217 -18.82 -25.03 -21.79
N ASN A 218 -17.83 -25.90 -22.02
CA ASN A 218 -16.75 -25.75 -22.99
C ASN A 218 -15.87 -24.50 -22.77
N ASP A 219 -15.72 -24.05 -21.53
CA ASP A 219 -14.85 -22.92 -21.18
C ASP A 219 -13.35 -23.29 -21.15
N GLY A 220 -13.06 -24.59 -21.11
CA GLY A 220 -11.73 -25.19 -21.12
C GLY A 220 -11.22 -25.66 -19.75
N ILE A 221 -12.01 -25.53 -18.69
CA ILE A 221 -11.79 -26.07 -17.36
C ILE A 221 -12.68 -27.31 -17.18
N PRO A 222 -12.11 -28.52 -16.95
CA PRO A 222 -12.93 -29.71 -16.80
C PRO A 222 -13.81 -29.65 -15.55
N ASP A 223 -15.05 -30.16 -15.61
CA ASP A 223 -16.07 -30.09 -14.54
C ASP A 223 -15.54 -30.53 -13.16
N GLU A 224 -14.60 -31.49 -13.12
CA GLU A 224 -14.03 -31.97 -11.87
C GLU A 224 -13.17 -30.93 -11.12
N ASN A 225 -12.75 -29.87 -11.82
CA ASN A 225 -11.98 -28.74 -11.30
C ASN A 225 -12.71 -27.40 -11.49
N ASP A 226 -13.96 -27.43 -11.95
CA ASP A 226 -14.77 -26.25 -12.20
C ASP A 226 -15.78 -26.05 -11.06
N ALA A 227 -15.78 -24.86 -10.46
CA ALA A 227 -16.73 -24.51 -9.41
C ALA A 227 -18.16 -24.28 -9.95
N PHE A 228 -18.28 -23.88 -11.22
CA PHE A 228 -19.52 -23.64 -11.94
C PHE A 228 -19.53 -24.35 -13.31
N PRO A 229 -19.58 -25.69 -13.35
CA PRO A 229 -19.42 -26.48 -14.59
C PRO A 229 -20.40 -26.18 -15.74
N LYS A 230 -21.40 -25.33 -15.53
CA LYS A 230 -22.44 -25.00 -16.51
C LYS A 230 -22.49 -23.51 -16.87
N ASP A 231 -21.58 -22.70 -16.34
CA ASP A 231 -21.50 -21.28 -16.66
C ASP A 231 -20.14 -20.97 -17.30
N PRO A 232 -20.08 -20.80 -18.63
CA PRO A 232 -18.81 -20.65 -19.34
C PRO A 232 -18.11 -19.30 -19.07
N ASN A 233 -18.62 -18.51 -18.12
CA ASN A 233 -18.01 -17.27 -17.67
C ASN A 233 -17.48 -17.35 -16.23
N GLU A 234 -17.62 -18.48 -15.53
CA GLU A 234 -17.22 -18.66 -14.14
C GLU A 234 -16.63 -20.07 -13.95
N TRP A 235 -15.45 -20.19 -13.35
CA TRP A 235 -14.79 -21.49 -13.13
C TRP A 235 -14.16 -21.65 -11.75
N GLU A 236 -14.00 -20.55 -11.00
CA GLU A 236 -13.35 -20.48 -9.69
C GLU A 236 -14.28 -19.74 -8.71
N ASP A 237 -14.31 -20.20 -7.45
CA ASP A 237 -15.11 -19.67 -6.32
C ASP A 237 -14.18 -19.70 -5.10
N THR A 238 -13.36 -18.66 -4.95
CA THR A 238 -12.21 -18.66 -4.03
C THR A 238 -12.67 -18.70 -2.57
N ASP A 239 -13.75 -18.00 -2.22
CA ASP A 239 -14.30 -17.93 -0.87
C ASP A 239 -15.41 -18.98 -0.59
N GLY A 240 -16.01 -19.55 -1.65
CA GLY A 240 -17.08 -20.53 -1.56
C GLY A 240 -18.46 -19.94 -1.26
N ASP A 241 -18.73 -18.68 -1.55
CA ASP A 241 -20.04 -18.05 -1.32
C ASP A 241 -21.09 -18.40 -2.39
N GLY A 242 -20.64 -18.93 -3.53
CA GLY A 242 -21.45 -19.34 -4.67
C GLY A 242 -21.63 -18.27 -5.75
N ILE A 243 -20.86 -17.19 -5.73
CA ILE A 243 -20.60 -16.26 -6.82
C ILE A 243 -19.20 -16.60 -7.37
N GLY A 244 -19.05 -16.65 -8.69
CA GLY A 244 -17.74 -16.94 -9.28
C GLY A 244 -16.84 -15.72 -9.32
N ASP A 245 -15.53 -15.95 -9.21
CA ASP A 245 -14.49 -14.92 -9.13
C ASP A 245 -14.57 -13.89 -10.30
N ASN A 246 -15.11 -14.23 -11.48
CA ASN A 246 -15.21 -13.23 -12.55
C ASN A 246 -16.37 -12.23 -12.35
N ALA A 247 -17.37 -12.59 -11.55
CA ALA A 247 -18.50 -11.76 -11.18
C ALA A 247 -18.43 -11.21 -9.75
N ASP A 248 -17.64 -11.84 -8.88
CA ASP A 248 -17.36 -11.31 -7.55
C ASP A 248 -16.56 -10.00 -7.64
N LEU A 249 -16.65 -9.19 -6.58
CA LEU A 249 -15.90 -7.97 -6.39
C LEU A 249 -14.93 -8.06 -5.21
N ASP A 250 -14.93 -9.18 -4.50
CA ASP A 250 -14.18 -9.49 -3.28
C ASP A 250 -13.97 -11.03 -3.25
N ASP A 251 -13.13 -11.52 -4.16
CA ASP A 251 -12.92 -12.94 -4.50
C ASP A 251 -12.63 -13.83 -3.26
N ASP A 252 -12.03 -13.29 -2.20
CA ASP A 252 -11.69 -14.05 -0.98
C ASP A 252 -12.49 -13.66 0.28
N ASP A 253 -13.42 -12.70 0.16
CA ASP A 253 -14.34 -12.20 1.19
C ASP A 253 -13.64 -11.75 2.48
N ASP A 254 -12.44 -11.16 2.33
CA ASP A 254 -11.69 -10.54 3.44
C ASP A 254 -12.19 -9.12 3.79
N GLY A 255 -12.99 -8.54 2.88
CA GLY A 255 -13.62 -7.23 3.02
C GLY A 255 -12.93 -6.10 2.26
N VAL A 256 -11.87 -6.38 1.50
CA VAL A 256 -11.20 -5.46 0.58
C VAL A 256 -11.54 -5.84 -0.87
N PRO A 257 -12.23 -4.98 -1.64
CA PRO A 257 -12.58 -5.33 -3.01
C PRO A 257 -11.36 -5.57 -3.91
N ASP A 258 -11.43 -6.50 -4.87
CA ASP A 258 -10.28 -6.92 -5.72
C ASP A 258 -9.55 -5.77 -6.42
N GLY A 259 -10.27 -4.68 -6.72
CA GLY A 259 -9.71 -3.50 -7.36
C GLY A 259 -8.82 -2.63 -6.45
N GLU A 260 -8.90 -2.86 -5.14
CA GLU A 260 -8.12 -2.21 -4.08
C GLU A 260 -7.23 -3.20 -3.31
N ASP A 261 -7.36 -4.50 -3.60
CA ASP A 261 -6.62 -5.59 -2.99
C ASP A 261 -5.38 -5.99 -3.82
N ALA A 262 -4.21 -6.05 -3.18
CA ALA A 262 -2.97 -6.52 -3.78
C ALA A 262 -2.95 -8.06 -3.98
N PHE A 263 -3.71 -8.82 -3.18
CA PHE A 263 -3.83 -10.27 -3.23
C PHE A 263 -5.29 -10.74 -3.21
N PRO A 264 -6.09 -10.47 -4.27
CA PRO A 264 -7.54 -10.73 -4.30
C PRO A 264 -8.01 -12.16 -4.01
N LYS A 265 -7.12 -13.15 -3.95
CA LYS A 265 -7.46 -14.57 -3.72
C LYS A 265 -6.89 -15.13 -2.42
N ASN A 266 -6.36 -14.27 -1.56
CA ASN A 266 -5.73 -14.67 -0.31
C ASN A 266 -6.30 -13.86 0.87
N PRO A 267 -7.24 -14.44 1.64
CA PRO A 267 -7.99 -13.68 2.64
C PRO A 267 -7.19 -13.33 3.92
N ASN A 268 -5.88 -13.50 3.88
CA ASN A 268 -4.96 -13.14 4.95
C ASN A 268 -3.98 -12.05 4.53
N GLU A 269 -4.02 -11.57 3.28
CA GLU A 269 -3.12 -10.55 2.75
C GLU A 269 -3.91 -9.62 1.85
N TYR A 270 -3.82 -8.31 2.07
CA TYR A 270 -4.53 -7.33 1.22
C TYR A 270 -3.70 -6.10 0.84
N GLN A 271 -2.53 -5.92 1.45
CA GLN A 271 -1.58 -4.84 1.17
C GLN A 271 -0.22 -5.44 0.80
N ASP A 272 0.48 -4.74 -0.11
CA ASP A 272 1.84 -5.01 -0.60
C ASP A 272 2.50 -3.63 -0.74
N THR A 273 3.04 -3.11 0.37
CA THR A 273 3.46 -1.72 0.49
C THR A 273 4.65 -1.42 -0.44
N ASP A 274 5.62 -2.33 -0.56
CA ASP A 274 6.79 -2.19 -1.42
C ASP A 274 6.60 -2.75 -2.85
N GLY A 275 5.59 -3.61 -3.07
CA GLY A 275 5.29 -4.21 -4.36
C GLY A 275 6.17 -5.40 -4.72
N ASP A 276 6.77 -6.11 -3.75
CA ASP A 276 7.64 -7.26 -4.00
C ASP A 276 6.88 -8.59 -4.25
N GLY A 277 5.58 -8.59 -3.91
CA GLY A 277 4.67 -9.72 -4.05
C GLY A 277 4.57 -10.64 -2.82
N ILE A 278 5.12 -10.23 -1.69
CA ILE A 278 4.80 -10.72 -0.34
C ILE A 278 3.83 -9.71 0.28
N GLY A 279 2.80 -10.19 0.97
CA GLY A 279 1.83 -9.28 1.59
C GLY A 279 2.30 -8.83 2.95
N ASP A 280 1.89 -7.62 3.34
CA ASP A 280 2.34 -6.95 4.57
C ASP A 280 2.12 -7.78 5.86
N ASN A 281 1.17 -8.74 5.90
CA ASN A 281 1.03 -9.57 7.11
C ASN A 281 2.06 -10.70 7.21
N LEU A 282 2.75 -11.01 6.10
CA LEU A 282 3.79 -12.03 5.99
C LEU A 282 5.18 -11.44 5.76
N ASP A 283 5.26 -10.21 5.26
CA ASP A 283 6.52 -9.50 5.17
C ASP A 283 7.04 -9.14 6.57
N ASP A 284 8.36 -9.13 6.73
CA ASP A 284 9.01 -8.68 7.96
C ASP A 284 9.62 -7.25 7.77
N ASP A 285 9.50 -6.68 6.57
CA ASP A 285 10.03 -5.39 6.10
C ASP A 285 9.07 -4.83 5.01
N ASP A 286 7.91 -4.33 5.45
CA ASP A 286 6.73 -3.95 4.65
C ASP A 286 7.07 -2.94 3.52
N ASP A 287 8.03 -2.04 3.73
CA ASP A 287 8.40 -0.98 2.76
C ASP A 287 9.81 -1.12 2.15
N ASN A 288 10.57 -2.13 2.59
CA ASN A 288 11.86 -2.57 2.05
C ASN A 288 12.95 -1.49 2.13
N ASP A 289 12.99 -0.78 3.26
CA ASP A 289 13.98 0.23 3.58
C ASP A 289 15.25 -0.31 4.27
N GLU A 290 15.28 -1.63 4.51
CA GLU A 290 16.31 -2.41 5.23
C GLU A 290 16.20 -2.41 6.77
N VAL A 291 15.16 -1.79 7.34
CA VAL A 291 14.74 -1.88 8.75
C VAL A 291 13.56 -2.85 8.85
N LEU A 292 13.56 -3.72 9.86
CA LEU A 292 12.45 -4.68 10.03
C LEU A 292 11.28 -3.97 10.73
N ASP A 293 10.05 -4.33 10.39
CA ASP A 293 8.83 -3.73 10.99
C ASP A 293 8.80 -3.73 12.52
N GLU A 294 9.48 -4.70 13.15
CA GLU A 294 9.55 -4.80 14.62
C GLU A 294 10.47 -3.76 15.27
N ASP A 295 11.38 -3.21 14.49
CA ASP A 295 12.39 -2.21 14.86
C ASP A 295 12.16 -0.86 14.13
N ASP A 296 11.07 -0.74 13.37
CA ASP A 296 10.71 0.42 12.55
C ASP A 296 9.47 1.15 13.15
N ASP A 297 9.60 2.44 13.42
CA ASP A 297 8.50 3.27 13.92
C ASP A 297 7.51 3.68 12.79
N PHE A 298 7.93 3.60 11.52
CA PHE A 298 7.15 3.84 10.31
C PHE A 298 7.23 2.70 9.28
N PRO A 299 6.75 1.47 9.59
CA PRO A 299 6.93 0.28 8.74
C PRO A 299 6.35 0.35 7.31
N LYS A 300 5.71 1.45 6.90
CA LYS A 300 5.06 1.59 5.58
C LYS A 300 5.54 2.82 4.82
N ASP A 301 6.57 3.51 5.31
CA ASP A 301 7.15 4.68 4.69
C ASP A 301 8.66 4.51 4.56
N TYR A 302 9.08 4.02 3.38
CA TYR A 302 10.48 3.72 3.06
C TYR A 302 11.50 4.87 3.26
N THR A 303 11.04 6.07 3.62
CA THR A 303 11.87 7.25 3.87
C THR A 303 12.11 7.59 5.33
N GLU A 304 11.41 6.96 6.25
CA GLU A 304 11.44 7.24 7.69
C GLU A 304 11.48 5.91 8.44
N TRP A 305 12.29 5.80 9.51
CA TRP A 305 12.34 4.54 10.27
C TRP A 305 12.50 4.71 11.79
N THR A 306 12.88 5.91 12.26
CA THR A 306 13.03 6.21 13.69
C THR A 306 12.13 7.37 14.09
N ASP A 307 11.42 7.28 15.22
CA ASP A 307 10.65 8.37 15.85
C ASP A 307 11.15 8.56 17.30
N THR A 308 12.24 9.31 17.46
CA THR A 308 12.95 9.40 18.75
C THR A 308 12.06 9.99 19.86
N ASP A 309 11.22 10.97 19.55
CA ASP A 309 10.35 11.64 20.51
C ASP A 309 8.90 11.10 20.54
N GLY A 310 8.49 10.34 19.53
CA GLY A 310 7.17 9.75 19.41
C GLY A 310 6.08 10.73 18.94
N ASP A 311 6.41 11.80 18.22
CA ASP A 311 5.44 12.78 17.72
C ASP A 311 4.76 12.40 16.40
N GLY A 312 5.30 11.39 15.72
CA GLY A 312 4.83 10.86 14.45
C GLY A 312 5.43 11.52 13.20
N VAL A 313 6.51 12.29 13.34
CA VAL A 313 7.44 12.66 12.27
C VAL A 313 8.72 11.86 12.49
N GLY A 314 9.27 11.23 11.44
CA GLY A 314 10.50 10.47 11.60
C GLY A 314 11.73 11.37 11.62
N ASP A 315 12.76 10.92 12.33
CA ASP A 315 14.04 11.62 12.53
C ASP A 315 14.72 12.00 11.19
N GLU A 316 14.42 11.30 10.10
CA GLU A 316 14.97 11.60 8.78
C GLU A 316 14.41 12.91 8.18
N THR A 317 13.21 13.32 8.62
CA THR A 317 12.53 14.56 8.22
C THR A 317 12.33 15.55 9.37
N ASP A 318 12.32 15.08 10.62
CA ASP A 318 12.25 15.96 11.78
C ASP A 318 13.46 16.90 11.82
N THR A 319 13.27 18.04 12.47
CA THR A 319 14.30 19.05 12.68
C THR A 319 14.65 19.21 14.16
N ASP A 320 13.99 18.47 15.04
CA ASP A 320 14.08 18.49 16.50
C ASP A 320 13.75 17.06 16.99
N ASP A 321 14.63 16.10 16.70
CA ASP A 321 14.48 14.64 16.85
C ASP A 321 14.02 14.21 18.26
N ASP A 322 14.35 14.97 19.30
CA ASP A 322 13.98 14.67 20.70
C ASP A 322 12.97 15.65 21.32
N ASN A 323 12.59 16.71 20.58
CA ASN A 323 11.58 17.71 20.92
C ASN A 323 11.88 18.45 22.23
N ASP A 324 13.16 18.71 22.49
CA ASP A 324 13.62 19.57 23.57
C ASP A 324 13.47 21.08 23.22
N GLY A 325 13.28 21.38 21.94
CA GLY A 325 13.08 22.71 21.38
C GLY A 325 14.31 23.36 20.75
N ILE A 326 15.41 22.63 20.59
CA ILE A 326 16.61 23.01 19.85
C ILE A 326 16.63 22.24 18.52
N ASP A 327 16.82 22.94 17.40
CA ASP A 327 16.91 22.25 16.10
C ASP A 327 18.17 21.35 16.08
N ASP A 328 18.11 20.12 15.53
CA ASP A 328 19.22 19.14 15.50
C ASP A 328 20.54 19.69 14.92
N ALA A 329 20.43 20.69 14.05
CA ALA A 329 21.58 21.34 13.43
C ALA A 329 22.40 22.20 14.42
N GLU A 330 21.81 22.58 15.54
CA GLU A 330 22.38 23.38 16.62
C GLU A 330 22.43 22.60 17.94
N ASP A 331 22.05 21.31 17.93
CA ASP A 331 22.06 20.39 19.06
C ASP A 331 23.25 19.41 18.96
N GLU A 332 24.08 19.33 20.00
CA GLU A 332 25.19 18.37 20.04
C GLU A 332 24.74 16.95 20.43
N PHE A 333 23.54 16.81 21.00
CA PHE A 333 22.87 15.54 21.32
C PHE A 333 21.44 15.46 20.79
N PRO A 334 21.19 15.48 19.46
CA PRO A 334 19.85 15.58 18.86
C PRO A 334 18.81 14.52 19.28
N LYS A 335 19.23 13.44 19.95
CA LYS A 335 18.36 12.32 20.33
C LYS A 335 18.19 12.19 21.84
N ASN A 336 18.60 13.18 22.61
CA ASN A 336 18.59 13.15 24.05
C ASN A 336 17.99 14.44 24.63
N PRO A 337 16.70 14.43 25.00
CA PRO A 337 15.98 15.66 25.32
C PRO A 337 16.37 16.31 26.66
N ASP A 338 17.36 15.75 27.35
CA ASP A 338 17.90 16.25 28.61
C ASP A 338 19.27 16.95 28.42
N GLU A 339 19.88 16.92 27.23
CA GLU A 339 21.21 17.47 26.93
C GLU A 339 21.24 18.11 25.54
N TYR A 340 21.81 19.31 25.40
CA TYR A 340 21.95 19.96 24.07
C TYR A 340 23.31 20.64 23.85
N GLN A 341 24.18 20.70 24.88
CA GLN A 341 25.50 21.34 24.83
C GLN A 341 26.58 20.37 25.30
N ASP A 342 27.73 20.39 24.61
CA ASP A 342 28.97 19.65 24.93
C ASP A 342 30.14 20.63 24.75
N PHE A 343 30.42 21.43 25.78
CA PHE A 343 31.31 22.58 25.63
C PHE A 343 32.77 22.17 25.37
N ASP A 344 33.25 21.07 25.96
CA ASP A 344 34.60 20.53 25.74
C ASP A 344 34.70 19.48 24.61
N GLY A 345 33.57 18.93 24.17
CA GLY A 345 33.47 17.97 23.08
C GLY A 345 33.85 16.54 23.48
N ASP A 346 33.74 16.16 24.75
CA ASP A 346 34.08 14.82 25.24
C ASP A 346 32.98 13.76 25.04
N GLY A 347 31.77 14.21 24.71
CA GLY A 347 30.58 13.40 24.46
C GLY A 347 29.69 13.18 25.69
N ILE A 348 29.91 13.90 26.79
CA ILE A 348 29.00 14.04 27.93
C ILE A 348 28.37 15.44 27.83
N GLY A 349 27.06 15.54 27.97
CA GLY A 349 26.41 16.86 27.92
C GLY A 349 26.64 17.66 29.19
N ASP A 350 26.72 18.99 29.06
CA ASP A 350 27.02 19.94 30.14
C ASP A 350 26.08 19.80 31.36
N ASN A 351 24.85 19.28 31.23
CA ASN A 351 23.99 19.08 32.41
C ASN A 351 24.44 17.88 33.27
N LEU A 352 25.18 16.93 32.69
CA LEU A 352 25.71 15.74 33.35
C LEU A 352 27.22 15.82 33.58
N ASP A 353 27.94 16.59 32.78
CA ASP A 353 29.36 16.84 33.00
C ASP A 353 29.57 17.61 34.32
N THR A 354 30.79 17.51 34.84
CA THR A 354 31.21 18.15 36.09
C THR A 354 32.45 19.01 35.91
N ASP A 355 32.90 19.16 34.66
CA ASP A 355 34.11 19.84 34.18
C ASP A 355 33.78 20.29 32.74
N ASP A 356 32.77 21.15 32.59
CA ASP A 356 32.08 21.49 31.33
C ASP A 356 33.06 21.99 30.24
N ASP A 357 34.20 22.58 30.61
CA ASP A 357 35.23 23.04 29.67
C ASP A 357 36.49 22.18 29.59
N GLY A 358 36.56 21.12 30.39
CA GLY A 358 37.61 20.10 30.34
C GLY A 358 38.99 20.63 30.74
N ASP A 359 39.06 21.71 31.50
CA ASP A 359 40.32 22.31 31.96
C ASP A 359 40.93 21.58 33.18
N GLY A 360 40.10 20.78 33.86
CA GLY A 360 40.47 19.93 35.00
C GLY A 360 40.09 20.48 36.37
N VAL A 361 39.41 21.62 36.44
CA VAL A 361 38.71 22.13 37.62
C VAL A 361 37.23 21.78 37.50
N LEU A 362 36.62 21.31 38.59
CA LEU A 362 35.21 20.93 38.55
C LEU A 362 34.33 22.19 38.55
N ASP A 363 33.19 22.22 37.86
CA ASP A 363 32.31 23.40 37.77
C ASP A 363 31.88 23.96 39.14
N GLU A 364 31.80 23.09 40.16
CA GLU A 364 31.46 23.51 41.53
C GLU A 364 32.55 24.33 42.22
N ASP A 365 33.79 24.17 41.77
CA ASP A 365 34.99 24.85 42.24
C ASP A 365 35.54 25.86 41.19
N ASP A 366 34.92 25.95 40.00
CA ASP A 366 35.33 26.82 38.90
C ASP A 366 34.49 28.12 38.84
N ALA A 367 35.14 29.28 38.80
CA ALA A 367 34.48 30.56 38.61
C ALA A 367 33.96 30.77 37.16
N PHE A 368 34.57 30.09 36.19
CA PHE A 368 34.26 30.14 34.75
C PHE A 368 34.12 28.74 34.15
N PRO A 369 33.08 27.95 34.49
CA PRO A 369 32.90 26.57 34.01
C PRO A 369 32.83 26.37 32.47
N TYR A 370 32.82 27.44 31.70
CA TYR A 370 32.73 27.43 30.24
C TYR A 370 33.88 28.22 29.60
N ASP A 371 35.01 28.37 30.27
CA ASP A 371 36.21 29.01 29.72
C ASP A 371 37.46 28.27 30.20
N PRO A 372 38.03 27.37 29.38
CA PRO A 372 39.11 26.48 29.80
C PRO A 372 40.46 27.19 29.97
N THR A 373 40.43 28.52 30.01
CA THR A 373 41.57 29.39 30.24
C THR A 373 41.44 30.23 31.52
N GLU A 374 40.32 30.15 32.24
CA GLU A 374 40.05 30.88 33.47
C GLU A 374 39.41 29.96 34.51
N THR A 375 39.87 29.99 35.76
CA THR A 375 39.34 29.12 36.84
C THR A 375 39.06 29.86 38.14
N ASP A 376 39.80 30.96 38.39
CA ASP A 376 39.69 31.79 39.58
C ASP A 376 39.13 33.19 39.19
N ASP A 377 38.26 33.75 40.03
CA ASP A 377 37.77 35.15 40.02
C ASP A 377 37.93 35.68 41.45
N THR A 378 39.13 36.14 41.77
CA THR A 378 39.54 36.40 43.17
C THR A 378 38.70 37.50 43.83
N ASP A 379 38.29 38.53 43.08
CA ASP A 379 37.49 39.65 43.56
C ASP A 379 35.98 39.55 43.25
N GLY A 380 35.58 38.63 42.37
CA GLY A 380 34.20 38.39 41.98
C GLY A 380 33.65 39.43 41.00
N ASP A 381 34.50 40.08 40.20
CA ASP A 381 34.08 41.11 39.24
C ASP A 381 33.58 40.54 37.90
N GLY A 382 33.83 39.25 37.66
CA GLY A 382 33.44 38.49 36.48
C GLY A 382 34.48 38.47 35.35
N ILE A 383 35.71 38.94 35.60
CA ILE A 383 36.90 38.74 34.76
C ILE A 383 37.79 37.73 35.49
N GLY A 384 38.26 36.69 34.79
CA GLY A 384 39.13 35.70 35.42
C GLY A 384 40.53 36.21 35.69
N ASP A 385 41.17 35.71 36.74
CA ASP A 385 42.50 36.14 37.20
C ASP A 385 43.57 36.07 36.08
N ASN A 386 43.48 35.19 35.07
CA ASN A 386 44.47 35.19 33.99
C ASN A 386 44.29 36.35 33.00
N ALA A 387 43.11 36.97 32.96
CA ALA A 387 42.76 38.11 32.13
C ALA A 387 42.66 39.44 32.91
N ASP A 388 42.46 39.40 34.23
CA ASP A 388 42.49 40.57 35.09
C ASP A 388 43.92 41.13 35.22
N LEU A 389 44.03 42.40 35.59
CA LEU A 389 45.28 43.09 35.85
C LEU A 389 45.43 43.50 37.33
N ASP A 390 44.40 43.24 38.15
CA ASP A 390 44.26 43.59 39.57
C ASP A 390 43.32 42.56 40.22
N ASP A 391 43.81 41.32 40.38
CA ASP A 391 43.03 40.11 40.75
C ASP A 391 42.18 40.29 42.04
N ASP A 392 42.61 41.12 42.99
CA ASP A 392 41.90 41.38 44.23
C ASP A 392 41.22 42.76 44.32
N ASN A 393 41.39 43.58 43.28
CA ASN A 393 40.82 44.91 43.12
C ASN A 393 41.13 45.89 44.27
N ASP A 394 42.30 45.77 44.91
CA ASP A 394 42.74 46.69 45.96
C ASP A 394 43.28 48.03 45.42
N GLY A 395 43.54 48.09 44.11
CA GLY A 395 44.01 49.24 43.37
C GLY A 395 45.50 49.22 43.02
N VAL A 396 46.21 48.13 43.31
CA VAL A 396 47.58 47.87 42.88
C VAL A 396 47.57 46.72 41.87
N VAL A 397 47.96 47.02 40.62
CA VAL A 397 47.98 46.00 39.56
C VAL A 397 48.92 44.84 39.93
N ASP A 398 48.59 43.59 39.57
CA ASP A 398 49.29 42.37 40.01
C ASP A 398 50.80 42.41 39.76
N THR A 399 51.20 43.05 38.67
CA THR A 399 52.62 43.19 38.30
C THR A 399 53.43 44.08 39.27
N MET A 400 52.75 44.81 40.16
CA MET A 400 53.30 45.67 41.20
C MET A 400 52.85 45.25 42.60
N ASP A 401 52.02 44.23 42.71
CA ASP A 401 51.48 43.70 43.96
C ASP A 401 52.25 42.44 44.38
N GLU A 402 52.80 42.42 45.60
CA GLU A 402 53.48 41.23 46.12
C GLU A 402 52.50 40.16 46.64
N PHE A 403 51.24 40.52 46.88
CA PHE A 403 50.13 39.65 47.24
C PHE A 403 48.88 39.84 46.34
N PRO A 404 48.95 39.59 45.02
CA PRO A 404 47.89 39.92 44.06
C PRO A 404 46.48 39.37 44.36
N LYS A 405 46.36 38.37 45.24
CA LYS A 405 45.09 37.73 45.59
C LYS A 405 44.56 38.11 46.99
N ASN A 406 45.16 39.10 47.64
CA ASN A 406 44.83 39.47 49.01
C ASN A 406 44.58 40.98 49.12
N PRO A 407 43.30 41.42 49.10
CA PRO A 407 42.95 42.84 48.94
C PRO A 407 43.23 43.73 50.16
N SER A 408 43.99 43.20 51.12
CA SER A 408 44.43 43.89 52.33
C SER A 408 45.94 44.00 52.41
N GLU A 409 46.71 43.47 51.46
CA GLU A 409 48.18 43.46 51.46
C GLU A 409 48.69 43.67 50.03
N TRP A 410 49.64 44.58 49.82
CA TRP A 410 50.20 44.86 48.49
C TRP A 410 51.73 45.02 48.48
N GLU A 411 52.35 45.12 49.67
CA GLU A 411 53.78 45.39 49.86
C GLU A 411 54.34 44.43 50.92
N ASP A 412 55.53 43.88 50.70
CA ASP A 412 56.30 43.00 51.60
C ASP A 412 57.72 43.57 51.70
N THR A 413 57.93 44.53 52.60
CA THR A 413 59.15 45.33 52.63
C THR A 413 60.39 44.49 52.97
N ASP A 414 60.27 43.48 53.83
CA ASP A 414 61.38 42.60 54.25
C ASP A 414 61.43 41.25 53.50
N GLY A 415 60.37 40.89 52.78
CA GLY A 415 60.28 39.68 51.97
C GLY A 415 60.03 38.41 52.78
N ASP A 416 59.43 38.50 53.97
CA ASP A 416 59.16 37.35 54.83
C ASP A 416 57.87 36.59 54.48
N GLY A 417 57.03 37.18 53.63
CA GLY A 417 55.75 36.66 53.16
C GLY A 417 54.53 37.08 54.00
N ILE A 418 54.68 38.03 54.92
CA ILE A 418 53.60 38.75 55.59
C ILE A 418 53.58 40.17 55.02
N GLY A 419 52.44 40.64 54.54
CA GLY A 419 52.36 41.99 54.00
C GLY A 419 52.41 43.06 55.09
N ASP A 420 52.95 44.23 54.74
CA ASP A 420 53.19 45.37 55.64
C ASP A 420 51.93 45.84 56.42
N ASN A 421 50.69 45.61 55.93
CA ASN A 421 49.51 46.00 56.71
C ASN A 421 49.23 45.07 57.89
N SER A 422 49.74 43.83 57.83
CA SER A 422 49.63 42.82 58.88
C SER A 422 50.94 42.54 59.60
N ASP A 423 52.08 42.88 59.00
CA ASP A 423 53.38 42.77 59.64
C ASP A 423 53.52 43.80 60.77
N PRO A 424 53.96 43.41 61.97
CA PRO A 424 54.28 44.36 63.02
C PRO A 424 55.74 44.86 63.02
N ASP A 425 56.57 44.45 62.06
CA ASP A 425 58.01 44.74 61.87
C ASP A 425 58.34 44.80 60.36
N ASP A 426 57.76 45.78 59.65
CA ASP A 426 57.73 45.93 58.18
C ASP A 426 59.10 45.72 57.48
N ASP A 427 60.21 46.18 58.07
CA ASP A 427 61.56 46.05 57.49
C ASP A 427 62.42 44.93 58.09
N GLY A 428 61.88 44.18 59.05
CA GLY A 428 62.50 43.01 59.65
C GLY A 428 63.78 43.31 60.45
N ASP A 429 64.02 44.55 60.89
CA ASP A 429 65.22 44.93 61.64
C ASP A 429 65.18 44.47 63.13
N GLY A 430 63.99 44.09 63.59
CA GLY A 430 63.69 43.62 64.95
C GLY A 430 63.08 44.68 65.87
N VAL A 431 62.72 45.85 65.36
CA VAL A 431 62.06 46.95 66.06
C VAL A 431 60.67 47.17 65.47
N LEU A 432 59.66 46.71 66.20
CA LEU A 432 58.25 46.83 65.80
C LEU A 432 57.87 48.26 65.35
N ASP A 433 57.10 48.41 64.26
CA ASP A 433 56.83 49.69 63.57
C ASP A 433 56.34 50.81 64.49
N PHE A 434 55.52 50.45 65.50
CA PHE A 434 54.99 51.44 66.44
C PHE A 434 56.04 52.03 67.40
N GLN A 435 57.22 51.40 67.45
CA GLN A 435 58.42 51.85 68.17
C GLN A 435 59.52 52.33 67.22
N ASP A 436 59.34 52.10 65.92
CA ASP A 436 60.30 52.46 64.88
C ASP A 436 60.02 53.86 64.32
N ALA A 437 61.09 54.64 64.16
CA ALA A 437 61.00 55.96 63.51
C ALA A 437 61.01 55.87 61.97
N PHE A 438 61.59 54.80 61.41
CA PHE A 438 61.65 54.50 59.98
C PHE A 438 61.24 53.04 59.72
N PRO A 439 59.95 52.68 59.89
CA PRO A 439 59.49 51.28 59.79
C PRO A 439 59.77 50.54 58.46
N LYS A 440 60.32 51.20 57.44
CA LYS A 440 60.56 50.61 56.11
C LYS A 440 62.05 50.64 55.72
N ASP A 441 62.94 50.91 56.67
CA ASP A 441 64.38 51.02 56.44
C ASP A 441 65.14 50.22 57.49
N ASP A 442 65.52 48.99 57.10
CA ASP A 442 66.20 47.99 57.92
C ASP A 442 67.52 48.44 58.58
N GLN A 443 67.97 49.66 58.29
CA GLN A 443 69.18 50.27 58.80
C GLN A 443 68.94 51.42 59.78
N GLU A 444 67.70 51.86 60.03
CA GLU A 444 67.40 53.02 60.87
C GLU A 444 66.13 52.82 61.72
N TRP A 445 66.26 52.76 63.06
CA TRP A 445 65.10 52.51 63.94
C TRP A 445 64.74 53.66 64.90
N LYS A 446 65.58 54.69 64.98
CA LYS A 446 65.46 55.74 66.00
C LYS A 446 65.86 57.10 65.46
N ASP A 447 65.05 58.12 65.75
CA ASP A 447 65.29 59.53 65.41
C ASP A 447 65.20 60.36 66.70
N THR A 448 66.35 60.66 67.31
CA THR A 448 66.39 61.26 68.65
C THR A 448 65.96 62.73 68.66
N ASP A 449 66.26 63.50 67.63
CA ASP A 449 65.94 64.93 67.53
C ASP A 449 64.70 65.22 66.67
N GLY A 450 64.22 64.23 65.91
CA GLY A 450 63.03 64.32 65.07
C GLY A 450 63.28 65.04 63.74
N ASP A 451 64.51 65.08 63.25
CA ASP A 451 64.86 65.80 62.01
C ASP A 451 64.59 65.00 60.73
N GLY A 452 64.27 63.72 60.84
CA GLY A 452 64.00 62.79 59.74
C GLY A 452 65.24 62.05 59.22
N THR A 453 66.38 62.14 59.90
CA THR A 453 67.58 61.31 59.70
C THR A 453 67.69 60.35 60.87
N GLY A 454 67.82 59.04 60.61
CA GLY A 454 67.97 58.08 61.69
C GLY A 454 69.33 58.18 62.40
N ASP A 455 69.33 57.87 63.69
CA ASP A 455 70.49 57.93 64.58
C ASP A 455 71.70 57.14 64.01
N ASN A 456 71.52 56.09 63.19
CA ASN A 456 72.66 55.33 62.67
C ASN A 456 73.40 56.07 61.54
N ALA A 457 72.70 56.91 60.79
CA ALA A 457 73.24 57.80 59.76
C ALA A 457 73.48 59.23 60.26
N ASP A 458 72.95 59.59 61.43
CA ASP A 458 73.04 60.95 61.98
C ASP A 458 74.32 61.19 62.82
N ASP A 459 74.96 62.33 62.53
CA ASP A 459 76.19 62.80 63.17
C ASP A 459 75.91 63.68 64.42
N ASP A 460 74.66 64.08 64.71
CA ASP A 460 74.25 65.00 65.78
C ASP A 460 72.88 64.63 66.40
N TRP A 461 72.86 63.57 67.22
CA TRP A 461 71.62 62.89 67.65
C TRP A 461 70.64 63.76 68.42
N ASP A 462 71.08 64.82 69.10
CA ASP A 462 70.17 65.69 69.84
C ASP A 462 69.91 67.04 69.17
N GLY A 463 70.52 67.27 68.00
CA GLY A 463 70.29 68.44 67.16
C GLY A 463 70.74 69.76 67.82
N ASP A 464 71.67 69.72 68.78
CA ASP A 464 72.18 70.92 69.45
C ASP A 464 73.24 71.68 68.63
N GLY A 465 73.71 71.07 67.54
CA GLY A 465 74.71 71.60 66.61
C GLY A 465 76.14 71.15 66.90
N VAL A 466 76.36 70.26 67.86
CA VAL A 466 77.65 69.68 68.22
C VAL A 466 77.67 68.19 67.84
N PRO A 467 78.51 67.78 66.87
CA PRO A 467 78.52 66.38 66.44
C PRO A 467 78.78 65.40 67.58
N ASN A 468 78.09 64.25 67.57
CA ASN A 468 78.17 63.13 68.52
C ASN A 468 79.59 62.76 68.94
N THR A 469 80.55 62.86 68.01
CA THR A 469 81.97 62.53 68.24
C THR A 469 82.72 63.56 69.10
N SER A 470 82.19 64.78 69.19
CA SER A 470 82.74 65.92 69.93
C SER A 470 81.85 66.33 71.11
N ASP A 471 80.63 65.82 71.16
CA ASP A 471 79.70 66.06 72.25
C ASP A 471 79.94 65.09 73.42
N ARG A 472 79.98 65.65 74.64
CA ARG A 472 80.10 64.87 75.87
C ARG A 472 78.77 64.29 76.33
N PHE A 473 77.65 64.87 75.92
CA PHE A 473 76.30 64.37 76.23
C PHE A 473 75.43 64.23 74.97
N PRO A 474 75.75 63.29 74.04
CA PRO A 474 75.15 63.15 72.70
C PRO A 474 73.65 62.80 72.64
N LEU A 475 72.90 62.94 73.72
CA LEU A 475 71.47 62.67 73.81
C LEU A 475 70.76 63.76 74.62
N ASN A 476 71.46 64.85 74.95
CA ASN A 476 70.95 65.90 75.81
C ASN A 476 71.20 67.27 75.16
N PRO A 477 70.20 67.83 74.48
CA PRO A 477 70.36 69.00 73.62
C PRO A 477 70.64 70.32 74.37
N PHE A 478 70.89 70.26 75.67
CA PHE A 478 71.16 71.40 76.54
C PHE A 478 72.55 71.35 77.17
N GLU A 479 73.32 70.27 76.98
CA GLU A 479 74.63 70.07 77.60
C GLU A 479 75.59 69.50 76.56
N TYR A 480 76.74 70.15 76.34
CA TYR A 480 77.72 69.64 75.38
C TYR A 480 79.19 69.65 75.88
N ILE A 481 79.43 70.24 77.06
CA ILE A 481 80.75 70.31 77.70
C ILE A 481 80.62 69.89 79.17
N ASP A 482 81.63 69.17 79.65
CA ASP A 482 81.87 68.79 81.04
C ASP A 482 83.33 69.15 81.36
N THR A 483 83.54 70.38 81.84
CA THR A 483 84.87 71.00 81.96
C THR A 483 85.69 70.31 83.04
N ASP A 484 85.09 69.94 84.17
CA ASP A 484 85.79 69.28 85.28
C ASP A 484 85.73 67.74 85.24
N ASN A 485 84.94 67.17 84.33
CA ASN A 485 84.71 65.75 84.12
C ASN A 485 84.03 65.02 85.29
N ASP A 486 83.14 65.70 86.01
CA ASP A 486 82.36 65.10 87.10
C ASP A 486 81.10 64.34 86.62
N GLY A 487 80.73 64.51 85.35
CA GLY A 487 79.59 63.88 84.70
C GLY A 487 78.30 64.70 84.72
N VAL A 488 78.34 65.94 85.21
CA VAL A 488 77.29 66.96 85.05
C VAL A 488 77.75 67.94 83.97
N GLY A 489 76.86 68.28 83.04
CA GLY A 489 77.21 69.27 82.01
C GLY A 489 77.34 70.67 82.60
N ASP A 490 78.25 71.48 82.05
CA ASP A 490 78.59 72.81 82.56
C ASP A 490 77.37 73.74 82.75
N ASN A 491 76.29 73.57 81.98
CA ASN A 491 75.10 74.43 82.14
C ASN A 491 74.25 74.04 83.37
N ALA A 492 74.37 72.80 83.84
CA ALA A 492 73.70 72.27 85.02
C ALA A 492 74.63 72.17 86.25
N ASP A 493 75.94 72.22 86.05
CA ASP A 493 76.92 72.23 87.13
C ASP A 493 76.89 73.58 87.87
N VAL A 494 77.11 73.53 89.19
CA VAL A 494 77.21 74.69 90.07
C VAL A 494 78.64 75.16 90.27
N ASP A 495 79.64 74.38 89.86
CA ASP A 495 81.09 74.60 89.98
C ASP A 495 81.79 73.98 88.75
N ALA A 496 81.49 74.51 87.56
CA ALA A 496 81.79 73.85 86.27
C ALA A 496 83.28 73.57 86.02
N ASP A 497 84.21 74.26 86.70
CA ASP A 497 85.65 73.98 86.58
C ASP A 497 86.24 73.18 87.77
N GLY A 498 85.39 72.81 88.74
CA GLY A 498 85.74 72.00 89.89
C GLY A 498 86.77 72.65 90.82
N ASP A 499 86.90 73.98 90.78
CA ASP A 499 87.91 74.70 91.58
C ASP A 499 87.49 74.88 93.06
N GLY A 500 86.23 74.57 93.37
CA GLY A 500 85.64 74.64 94.71
C GLY A 500 84.96 75.97 95.01
N ILE A 501 84.75 76.84 94.02
CA ILE A 501 84.00 78.09 94.10
C ILE A 501 82.80 78.00 93.16
N PRO A 502 81.55 78.08 93.67
CA PRO A 502 80.39 78.03 92.80
C PRO A 502 80.40 79.13 91.74
N ASP A 503 80.00 78.81 90.51
CA ASP A 503 80.09 79.69 89.33
C ASP A 503 79.48 81.09 89.57
N TYR A 504 78.41 81.16 90.37
CA TYR A 504 77.73 82.41 90.69
C TYR A 504 78.52 83.33 91.66
N GLU A 505 79.53 82.82 92.36
CA GLU A 505 80.41 83.57 93.28
C GLU A 505 81.75 83.98 92.66
N GLU A 506 82.05 83.58 91.42
CA GLU A 506 83.25 83.99 90.71
C GLU A 506 83.23 85.48 90.30
N ALA A 507 84.07 86.29 90.95
CA ALA A 507 84.12 87.75 90.73
C ALA A 507 84.98 88.18 89.52
N ILE A 508 85.50 87.25 88.72
CA ILE A 508 86.16 87.48 87.43
C ILE A 508 85.89 86.22 86.60
N PRO A 509 85.18 86.28 85.45
CA PRO A 509 85.07 85.10 84.59
C PRO A 509 86.49 84.65 84.20
N PRO A 510 86.74 83.34 84.10
CA PRO A 510 88.08 82.80 83.89
C PRO A 510 88.79 83.56 82.77
N LYS A 511 89.98 84.06 83.10
CA LYS A 511 90.89 84.57 82.08
C LYS A 511 91.18 83.41 81.13
N VAL A 512 90.64 83.51 79.92
CA VAL A 512 91.05 82.70 78.78
C VAL A 512 92.51 83.06 78.44
N GLU A 513 93.45 82.51 79.20
CA GLU A 513 94.84 82.35 78.78
C GLU A 513 94.92 81.07 77.93
N ASP A 514 94.29 81.07 76.75
CA ASP A 514 94.76 80.35 75.55
C ASP A 514 93.83 80.51 74.33
N LEU A 515 93.73 81.72 73.77
CA LEU A 515 93.30 81.88 72.38
C LEU A 515 94.19 82.87 71.61
N THR A 516 95.28 82.35 71.07
CA THR A 516 95.90 82.88 69.84
C THR A 516 95.59 81.89 68.70
N PRO A 517 95.53 82.25 67.40
CA PRO A 517 95.32 83.53 66.74
C PRO A 517 94.26 83.39 65.61
N ILE A 518 92.97 83.18 65.91
CA ILE A 518 91.93 83.06 64.86
C ILE A 518 91.44 84.45 64.38
N LEU A 519 91.43 85.44 65.27
CA LEU A 519 90.89 86.77 64.96
C LEU A 519 91.71 87.57 63.92
N VAL A 520 93.00 87.26 63.75
CA VAL A 520 93.85 87.91 62.72
C VAL A 520 93.62 87.27 61.33
N ILE A 521 93.25 86.00 61.27
CA ILE A 521 93.00 85.28 60.00
C ILE A 521 91.62 85.65 59.44
N VAL A 522 90.59 85.75 60.28
CA VAL A 522 89.23 86.13 59.82
C VAL A 522 89.21 87.55 59.22
N VAL A 523 89.94 88.51 59.80
CA VAL A 523 90.02 89.87 59.25
C VAL A 523 90.79 89.92 57.92
N ILE A 524 91.80 89.06 57.73
CA ILE A 524 92.56 88.97 56.47
C ILE A 524 91.75 88.25 55.38
N VAL A 525 91.00 87.19 55.73
CA VAL A 525 90.13 86.47 54.78
C VAL A 525 88.95 87.33 54.34
N LEU A 526 88.30 88.08 55.24
CA LEU A 526 87.23 89.01 54.85
C LEU A 526 87.72 90.13 53.92
N MET A 527 88.94 90.64 54.13
CA MET A 527 89.55 91.64 53.23
C MET A 527 89.87 91.06 51.84
N ILE A 528 90.24 89.78 51.76
CA ILE A 528 90.52 89.09 50.49
C ILE A 528 89.21 88.75 49.74
N ILE A 529 88.15 88.35 50.45
CA ILE A 529 86.84 88.06 49.84
C ILE A 529 86.19 89.33 49.28
N ILE A 530 86.33 90.48 49.94
CA ILE A 530 85.85 91.78 49.42
C ILE A 530 86.65 92.24 48.18
N LEU A 531 87.95 91.91 48.11
CA LEU A 531 88.78 92.20 46.93
C LEU A 531 88.51 91.26 45.74
N ILE A 532 88.09 90.01 45.99
CA ILE A 532 87.71 89.04 44.95
C ILE A 532 86.29 89.30 44.43
N SER A 533 85.34 89.71 45.29
CA SER A 533 83.95 90.00 44.88
C SER A 533 83.83 91.26 44.00
N MET A 534 84.76 92.22 44.11
CA MET A 534 84.85 93.36 43.19
C MET A 534 85.44 93.01 41.81
N PHE A 535 86.09 91.86 41.65
CA PHE A 535 86.76 91.45 40.39
C PHE A 535 85.89 90.53 39.51
N VAL A 536 84.79 89.96 40.03
CA VAL A 536 83.94 88.98 39.32
C VAL A 536 82.70 89.61 38.64
N MET A 537 82.37 90.88 38.90
CA MET A 537 81.22 91.59 38.27
C MET A 537 81.46 92.05 36.81
N GLY A 538 82.17 91.27 36.00
CA GLY A 538 82.53 91.67 34.64
C GLY A 538 82.70 90.51 33.67
N ARG A 539 81.62 89.76 33.36
CA ARG A 539 81.39 89.04 32.09
C ARG A 539 79.94 88.51 31.99
N PRO A 540 79.30 88.55 30.80
CA PRO A 540 77.88 88.28 30.64
C PRO A 540 77.53 86.78 30.55
N LYS A 541 76.29 86.45 30.96
CA LYS A 541 75.65 85.13 31.07
C LYS A 541 75.20 84.61 29.68
N PRO A 542 75.40 83.34 29.32
CA PRO A 542 74.82 82.75 28.10
C PRO A 542 73.39 82.24 28.33
N GLU A 543 72.61 82.35 27.27
CA GLU A 543 71.18 82.06 27.08
C GLU A 543 70.96 80.55 26.85
N VAL A 544 69.89 79.96 27.40
CA VAL A 544 69.45 78.58 27.11
C VAL A 544 68.02 78.65 26.59
N GLU A 545 67.83 78.11 25.39
CA GLU A 545 66.59 78.14 24.60
C GLU A 545 65.52 77.20 25.17
N GLY A 546 64.26 77.64 25.05
CA GLY A 546 63.08 76.91 25.48
C GLY A 546 62.66 75.80 24.52
N ILE A 547 62.19 74.70 25.09
CA ILE A 547 61.54 73.58 24.41
C ILE A 547 60.04 73.84 24.31
N GLY A 548 59.52 73.63 23.11
CA GLY A 548 58.16 73.96 22.69
C GLY A 548 57.12 72.93 23.11
N SER A 549 55.90 73.44 23.22
CA SER A 549 54.62 72.73 23.27
C SER A 549 54.36 71.93 22.00
N VAL A 550 53.91 70.68 22.12
CA VAL A 550 53.32 69.90 21.03
C VAL A 550 51.84 69.67 21.35
N GLU A 551 51.01 69.93 20.34
CA GLU A 551 49.55 69.86 20.31
C GLU A 551 49.03 68.42 20.28
N VAL A 552 47.78 68.33 20.74
CA VAL A 552 46.87 67.19 20.77
C VAL A 552 46.39 66.84 19.35
N GLU A 553 46.42 65.55 18.99
CA GLU A 553 45.57 65.00 17.91
C GLU A 553 44.76 63.81 18.45
N SER A 554 43.44 63.86 18.24
CA SER A 554 42.45 62.83 18.55
C SER A 554 42.33 61.79 17.42
N PRO A 555 42.04 60.51 17.72
CA PRO A 555 41.79 59.49 16.70
C PRO A 555 40.36 59.55 16.10
N PRO A 556 40.13 58.99 14.89
CA PRO A 556 38.87 59.08 14.15
C PRO A 556 37.83 58.01 14.58
N PRO A 557 36.52 58.19 14.26
CA PRO A 557 35.45 57.25 14.63
C PRO A 557 35.35 56.04 13.68
N PRO A 558 34.72 54.92 14.11
CA PRO A 558 34.53 53.73 13.28
C PRO A 558 33.34 53.85 12.32
N GLU A 559 33.43 53.14 11.19
CA GLU A 559 32.38 52.93 10.19
C GLU A 559 31.38 51.84 10.65
N GLU A 560 30.13 51.98 10.23
CA GLU A 560 29.02 51.00 10.36
C GLU A 560 29.24 49.71 9.55
#